data_AF-A0A060RMY3-F1
#
_entry.id   AF-A0A060RMY3-F1
#
_cell.length_a   1.000
_cell.length_b   1.000
_cell.length_c   1.000
_cell.angle_alpha   90.00
_cell.angle_beta   90.00
_cell.angle_gamma   90.00
#
_symmetry.space_group_name_H-M   'P 1'
#
loop_
_entity.id
_entity.type
_entity.pdbx_description
1 polymer ?
#
loop_
_entity_poly.entity_id
_entity_poly.type
_entity_poly.pdbx_seq_one_letter_code
_entity_poly.pdbx_strand_id
1 'polypeptide(L)'
;MNMLKEGKHWILYKFSRFIQIFYFFYLFSGCLIIYFETHFILDQYYRIPYIRFFCIFLFIFGIASFFLCSLSDPGKISFNGLDKHLEYYSYDEIIFYTNTKCKTCNIIKPARSKHCSYCSSCISRYDHHCFLLNNCIGGYNNMYYLVFLHMHIIITFYSTYITFLTLYSIIIYEHLLEATFINEENNEIIPFSYLTIVNYLFYKCSGTFSLFIISIFSFFFLFFYFLNIIYFSLFNNITQNELTKYRKLENNSGQINTEFYNKGFIKNVKDLLFYKKNIKNFIKKKL
;
A
#
# COMPACT_ATOMS: atom_id res chain seq x y z
N MET A 1 27.86 14.29 -17.02
CA MET A 1 26.43 13.89 -16.98
C MET A 1 26.17 12.53 -16.32
N ASN A 2 27.19 11.66 -16.13
CA ASN A 2 27.05 10.37 -15.40
C ASN A 2 27.11 10.52 -13.86
N MET A 3 28.02 11.32 -13.29
CA MET A 3 28.10 11.49 -11.82
C MET A 3 26.82 12.04 -11.18
N LEU A 4 26.10 12.96 -11.84
CA LEU A 4 24.82 13.48 -11.34
C LEU A 4 23.68 12.45 -11.40
N LYS A 5 23.74 11.51 -12.35
CA LYS A 5 22.76 10.40 -12.44
C LYS A 5 23.05 9.33 -11.40
N GLU A 6 24.32 9.00 -11.19
CA GLU A 6 24.79 8.07 -10.17
C GLU A 6 24.51 8.60 -8.76
N GLY A 7 24.80 9.88 -8.50
CA GLY A 7 24.48 10.55 -7.23
C GLY A 7 22.98 10.57 -6.93
N LYS A 8 22.14 10.89 -7.92
CA LYS A 8 20.67 10.80 -7.77
C LYS A 8 20.21 9.37 -7.49
N HIS A 9 20.70 8.39 -8.25
CA HIS A 9 20.33 6.98 -8.05
C HIS A 9 20.73 6.48 -6.65
N TRP A 10 21.91 6.86 -6.17
CA TRP A 10 22.39 6.51 -4.83
C TRP A 10 21.54 7.13 -3.71
N ILE A 11 21.22 8.43 -3.81
CA ILE A 11 20.34 9.12 -2.84
C ILE A 11 18.97 8.45 -2.78
N LEU A 12 18.39 8.14 -3.95
CA LEU A 12 17.06 7.55 -4.06
C LEU A 12 17.03 6.10 -3.53
N TYR A 13 18.08 5.33 -3.77
CA TYR A 13 18.23 3.99 -3.21
C TYR A 13 18.36 4.01 -1.68
N LYS A 14 19.13 4.96 -1.13
CA LYS A 14 19.23 5.18 0.32
C LYS A 14 17.88 5.59 0.93
N PHE A 15 17.11 6.41 0.21
CA PHE A 15 15.76 6.82 0.62
C PHE A 15 14.79 5.62 0.71
N SER A 16 14.80 4.70 -0.26
CA SER A 16 13.97 3.48 -0.19
C SER A 16 14.32 2.61 1.03
N ARG A 17 15.61 2.43 1.35
CA ARG A 17 16.04 1.67 2.54
C ARG A 17 15.59 2.30 3.84
N PHE A 18 15.66 3.63 3.92
CA PHE A 18 15.17 4.38 5.07
C PHE A 18 13.66 4.13 5.27
N ILE A 19 12.85 4.26 4.21
CA ILE A 19 11.40 4.00 4.27
C ILE A 19 11.11 2.57 4.75
N GLN A 20 11.88 1.57 4.28
CA GLN A 20 11.72 0.18 4.72
C GLN A 20 12.02 -0.02 6.20
N ILE A 21 13.09 0.60 6.72
CA ILE A 21 13.43 0.55 8.14
C ILE A 21 12.30 1.16 8.97
N PHE A 22 11.79 2.34 8.58
CA PHE A 22 10.67 2.99 9.27
C PHE A 22 9.41 2.14 9.24
N TYR A 23 9.12 1.48 8.11
CA TYR A 23 7.99 0.57 7.99
C TYR A 23 8.09 -0.61 8.96
N PHE A 24 9.23 -1.30 9.00
CA PHE A 24 9.41 -2.45 9.90
C PHE A 24 9.41 -2.01 11.37
N PHE A 25 9.98 -0.84 11.68
CA PHE A 25 9.90 -0.25 13.02
C PHE A 25 8.45 -0.03 13.43
N TYR A 26 7.62 0.60 12.58
CA TYR A 26 6.22 0.85 12.86
C TYR A 26 5.39 -0.44 13.01
N LEU A 27 5.61 -1.41 12.12
CA LEU A 27 4.89 -2.68 12.16
C LEU A 27 5.26 -3.47 13.44
N PHE A 28 6.55 -3.48 13.80
CA PHE A 28 7.03 -4.18 15.00
C PHE A 28 6.59 -3.48 16.29
N SER A 29 6.69 -2.15 16.36
CA SER A 29 6.23 -1.40 17.55
C SER A 29 4.73 -1.56 17.76
N GLY A 30 3.92 -1.51 16.71
CA GLY A 30 2.49 -1.78 16.79
C GLY A 30 2.18 -3.20 17.29
N CYS A 31 2.94 -4.20 16.83
CA CYS A 31 2.82 -5.58 17.32
C CYS A 31 3.16 -5.66 18.82
N LEU A 32 4.23 -5.01 19.28
CA LEU A 32 4.64 -4.99 20.69
C LEU A 32 3.59 -4.30 21.57
N ILE A 33 3.05 -3.15 21.13
CA ILE A 33 1.99 -2.43 21.85
C ILE A 33 0.73 -3.28 21.99
N ILE A 34 0.31 -3.98 20.93
CA ILE A 34 -0.86 -4.87 21.00
C ILE A 34 -0.56 -6.05 21.94
N TYR A 35 0.62 -6.65 21.82
CA TYR A 35 0.98 -7.86 22.55
C TYR A 35 1.18 -7.63 24.05
N PHE A 36 1.83 -6.52 24.44
CA PHE A 36 2.21 -6.26 25.83
C PHE A 36 1.26 -5.31 26.54
N GLU A 37 0.98 -4.13 25.99
CA GLU A 37 0.18 -3.11 26.67
C GLU A 37 -1.32 -3.37 26.49
N THR A 38 -1.76 -3.41 25.24
CA THR A 38 -3.19 -3.51 24.88
C THR A 38 -3.81 -4.82 25.37
N HIS A 39 -3.13 -5.96 25.17
CA HIS A 39 -3.58 -7.24 25.71
C HIS A 39 -3.61 -7.23 27.24
N PHE A 40 -2.56 -6.72 27.91
CA PHE A 40 -2.50 -6.71 29.38
C PHE A 40 -3.69 -5.95 29.98
N ILE A 41 -4.03 -4.79 29.42
CA ILE A 41 -5.19 -4.00 29.86
C ILE A 41 -6.50 -4.77 29.59
N LEU A 42 -6.72 -5.28 28.38
CA LEU A 42 -7.95 -6.01 28.05
C LEU A 42 -8.14 -7.31 28.84
N ASP A 43 -7.05 -8.00 29.17
CA ASP A 43 -7.10 -9.25 29.93
C ASP A 43 -7.62 -9.05 31.35
N GLN A 44 -7.43 -7.85 31.93
CA GLN A 44 -8.01 -7.46 33.23
C GLN A 44 -9.54 -7.44 33.21
N TYR A 45 -10.15 -7.12 32.06
CA TYR A 45 -11.59 -6.93 31.94
C TYR A 45 -12.31 -8.13 31.30
N TYR A 46 -11.75 -8.72 30.23
CA TYR A 46 -12.46 -9.69 29.39
C TYR A 46 -11.78 -11.06 29.23
N ARG A 47 -10.55 -11.26 29.73
CA ARG A 47 -9.77 -12.51 29.59
C ARG A 47 -9.76 -13.09 28.17
N ILE A 48 -9.19 -12.37 27.19
CA ILE A 48 -9.21 -12.74 25.76
C ILE A 48 -7.80 -13.17 25.27
N PRO A 49 -7.39 -14.44 25.47
CA PRO A 49 -6.03 -14.88 25.14
C PRO A 49 -5.72 -14.90 23.64
N TYR A 50 -6.74 -14.97 22.79
CA TYR A 50 -6.58 -15.07 21.33
C TYR A 50 -6.06 -13.79 20.65
N ILE A 51 -6.13 -12.63 21.34
CA ILE A 51 -5.64 -11.35 20.81
C ILE A 51 -4.15 -11.45 20.44
N ARG A 52 -3.33 -12.03 21.33
CA ARG A 52 -1.89 -12.18 21.10
C ARG A 52 -1.56 -13.08 19.92
N PHE A 53 -2.21 -14.24 19.84
CA PHE A 53 -2.01 -15.19 18.74
C PHE A 53 -2.40 -14.59 17.40
N PHE A 54 -3.54 -13.92 17.33
CA PHE A 54 -4.00 -13.28 16.11
C PHE A 54 -3.12 -12.07 15.72
N CYS A 55 -2.64 -11.29 16.68
CA CYS A 55 -1.67 -10.22 16.44
C CYS A 55 -0.38 -10.75 15.80
N ILE A 56 0.22 -11.81 16.37
CA ILE A 56 1.43 -12.44 15.81
C ILE A 56 1.16 -13.00 14.42
N PHE A 57 0.01 -13.65 14.22
CA PHE A 57 -0.40 -14.16 12.92
C PHE A 57 -0.45 -13.04 11.88
N LEU A 58 -1.14 -11.94 12.17
CA LEU A 58 -1.22 -10.79 11.28
C LEU A 58 0.15 -10.14 11.02
N PHE A 59 1.02 -10.06 12.03
CA PHE A 59 2.39 -9.56 11.87
C PHE A 59 3.21 -10.40 10.89
N ILE A 60 3.18 -11.73 11.04
CA ILE A 60 3.87 -12.67 10.14
C ILE A 60 3.35 -12.53 8.71
N PHE A 61 2.03 -12.49 8.51
CA PHE A 61 1.43 -12.33 7.19
C PHE A 61 1.71 -10.94 6.58
N GLY A 62 1.76 -9.90 7.40
CA GLY A 62 2.19 -8.56 6.99
C GLY A 62 3.60 -8.58 6.40
N ILE A 63 4.56 -9.13 7.15
CA ILE A 63 5.95 -9.29 6.71
C ILE A 63 6.05 -10.18 5.46
N ALA A 64 5.37 -11.32 5.46
CA ALA A 64 5.39 -12.24 4.31
C ALA A 64 4.85 -11.55 3.04
N SER A 65 3.73 -10.83 3.14
CA SER A 65 3.15 -10.09 2.01
C SER A 65 4.08 -9.00 1.49
N PHE A 66 4.79 -8.30 2.38
CA PHE A 66 5.82 -7.31 2.01
C PHE A 66 6.92 -7.96 1.17
N PHE A 67 7.51 -9.07 1.64
CA PHE A 67 8.60 -9.73 0.92
C PHE A 67 8.13 -10.36 -0.39
N LEU A 68 6.95 -10.98 -0.41
CA LEU A 68 6.36 -11.53 -1.63
C LEU A 68 6.21 -10.45 -2.71
N CYS A 69 5.76 -9.24 -2.34
CA CYS A 69 5.63 -8.15 -3.29
C CYS A 69 6.99 -7.50 -3.63
N SER A 70 7.82 -7.21 -2.64
CA SER A 70 9.14 -6.56 -2.81
C SER A 70 10.09 -7.38 -3.69
N LEU A 71 10.08 -8.70 -3.57
CA LEU A 71 10.99 -9.60 -4.30
C LEU A 71 10.41 -10.11 -5.62
N SER A 72 9.14 -9.85 -5.91
CA SER A 72 8.49 -10.32 -7.13
C SER A 72 9.02 -9.60 -8.38
N ASP A 73 9.05 -10.31 -9.51
CA ASP A 73 9.32 -9.69 -10.81
C ASP A 73 8.14 -8.81 -11.24
N PRO A 74 8.35 -7.49 -11.45
CA PRO A 74 7.30 -6.57 -11.88
C PRO A 74 6.91 -6.71 -13.36
N GLY A 75 7.66 -7.50 -14.13
CA GLY A 75 7.53 -7.61 -15.58
C GLY A 75 8.58 -6.78 -16.29
N LYS A 76 9.84 -6.93 -15.86
CA LYS A 76 10.99 -6.31 -16.54
C LYS A 76 11.08 -6.82 -17.97
N ILE A 77 11.11 -5.91 -18.94
CA ILE A 77 11.21 -6.24 -20.36
C ILE A 77 12.70 -6.38 -20.72
N SER A 78 13.10 -7.59 -21.09
CA SER A 78 14.39 -7.89 -21.72
C SER A 78 14.29 -7.86 -23.24
N PHE A 79 15.43 -7.77 -23.93
CA PHE A 79 15.50 -7.97 -25.38
C PHE A 79 14.88 -9.31 -25.80
N ASN A 80 15.20 -10.37 -25.05
CA ASN A 80 14.56 -11.68 -25.21
C ASN A 80 13.08 -11.56 -24.83
N GLY A 81 12.19 -11.59 -25.81
CA GLY A 81 10.73 -11.48 -25.63
C GLY A 81 10.14 -10.10 -25.95
N LEU A 82 10.95 -9.13 -26.40
CA LEU A 82 10.48 -7.79 -26.77
C LEU A 82 9.37 -7.81 -27.82
N ASP A 83 9.56 -8.55 -28.91
CA ASP A 83 8.60 -8.62 -30.03
C ASP A 83 7.20 -9.05 -29.55
N LYS A 84 7.18 -10.01 -28.63
CA LYS A 84 5.93 -10.57 -28.08
C LYS A 84 5.22 -9.57 -27.17
N HIS A 85 5.98 -8.74 -26.45
CA HIS A 85 5.40 -7.63 -25.68
C HIS A 85 4.86 -6.52 -26.59
N LEU A 86 5.53 -6.22 -27.71
CA LEU A 86 5.10 -5.22 -28.69
C LEU A 86 3.74 -5.57 -29.31
N GLU A 87 3.47 -6.87 -29.50
CA GLU A 87 2.22 -7.34 -30.11
C GLU A 87 1.07 -7.57 -29.11
N TYR A 88 1.35 -7.64 -27.81
CA TYR A 88 0.36 -8.05 -26.81
C TYR A 88 -0.74 -7.00 -26.58
N TYR A 89 -0.40 -5.72 -26.65
CA TYR A 89 -1.34 -4.61 -26.52
C TYR A 89 -1.24 -3.67 -27.71
N SER A 90 -2.39 -3.28 -28.25
CA SER A 90 -2.48 -2.19 -29.22
C SER A 90 -2.11 -0.85 -28.58
N TYR A 91 -1.59 0.06 -29.39
CA TYR A 91 -1.28 1.43 -29.01
C TYR A 91 -2.56 2.26 -29.08
N ASP A 92 -2.82 3.08 -28.06
CA ASP A 92 -4.00 3.95 -28.02
C ASP A 92 -3.80 5.24 -28.83
N GLU A 93 -2.56 5.54 -29.22
CA GLU A 93 -2.17 6.78 -29.91
C GLU A 93 -2.58 8.06 -29.16
N ILE A 94 -2.75 7.95 -27.83
CA ILE A 94 -3.06 9.05 -26.90
C ILE A 94 -1.93 9.22 -25.89
N ILE A 95 -1.59 8.16 -25.16
CA ILE A 95 -0.49 8.16 -24.18
C ILE A 95 0.58 7.12 -24.51
N PHE A 96 0.30 6.21 -25.45
CA PHE A 96 1.21 5.23 -26.00
C PHE A 96 1.16 5.27 -27.53
N TYR A 97 2.27 5.68 -28.14
CA TYR A 97 2.41 5.78 -29.59
C TYR A 97 3.31 4.67 -30.14
N THR A 98 2.97 4.16 -31.32
CA THR A 98 3.83 3.25 -32.08
C THR A 98 5.26 3.80 -32.28
N ASN A 99 6.25 2.90 -32.39
CA ASN A 99 7.66 3.22 -32.60
C ASN A 99 8.33 4.13 -31.53
N THR A 100 7.67 4.38 -30.39
CA THR A 100 8.28 5.15 -29.30
C THR A 100 9.45 4.39 -28.68
N LYS A 101 10.66 4.93 -28.78
CA LYS A 101 11.87 4.29 -28.24
C LYS A 101 12.19 4.70 -26.79
N CYS A 102 12.63 3.74 -25.98
CA CYS A 102 13.27 4.01 -24.70
C CYS A 102 14.74 4.40 -24.94
N LYS A 103 15.11 5.64 -24.60
CA LYS A 103 16.49 6.14 -24.75
C LYS A 103 17.50 5.40 -23.87
N THR A 104 17.08 4.94 -22.68
CA THR A 104 17.98 4.25 -21.73
C THR A 104 18.15 2.77 -22.07
N CYS A 105 17.05 2.06 -22.33
CA CYS A 105 17.09 0.62 -22.60
C CYS A 105 17.36 0.28 -24.07
N ASN A 106 17.29 1.29 -24.97
CA ASN A 106 17.48 1.14 -26.41
C ASN A 106 16.48 0.17 -27.09
N ILE A 107 15.27 0.02 -26.54
CA ILE A 107 14.18 -0.81 -27.09
C ILE A 107 12.99 0.05 -27.54
N ILE A 108 12.20 -0.43 -28.49
CA ILE A 108 10.85 0.10 -28.74
C ILE A 108 10.00 -0.19 -27.50
N LYS A 109 9.24 0.78 -27.00
CA LYS A 109 8.40 0.62 -25.81
C LYS A 109 7.10 -0.10 -26.20
N PRO A 110 6.81 -1.29 -25.65
CA PRO A 110 5.47 -1.86 -25.74
C PRO A 110 4.42 -0.91 -25.19
N ALA A 111 3.20 -0.96 -25.74
CA ALA A 111 2.07 -0.25 -25.18
C ALA A 111 1.90 -0.60 -23.68
N ARG A 112 1.46 0.38 -22.89
CA ARG A 112 1.33 0.27 -21.43
C ARG A 112 2.64 0.05 -20.66
N SER A 113 3.82 0.14 -21.30
CA SER A 113 5.11 0.06 -20.62
C SER A 113 5.69 1.42 -20.25
N LYS A 114 6.60 1.44 -19.26
CA LYS A 114 7.36 2.66 -18.90
C LYS A 114 8.74 2.29 -18.39
N HIS A 115 9.73 3.10 -18.75
CA HIS A 115 11.07 3.02 -18.15
C HIS A 115 11.02 3.57 -16.73
N CYS A 116 11.39 2.74 -15.76
CA CYS A 116 11.59 3.15 -14.39
C CYS A 116 13.08 3.41 -14.17
N SER A 117 13.44 4.65 -13.84
CA SER A 117 14.84 5.02 -13.55
C SER A 117 15.38 4.36 -12.29
N TYR A 118 14.52 4.01 -11.33
CA TYR A 118 14.90 3.35 -10.08
C TYR A 118 15.24 1.86 -10.30
N CYS A 119 14.49 1.19 -11.16
CA CYS A 119 14.73 -0.21 -11.50
C CYS A 119 15.65 -0.38 -12.71
N SER A 120 16.06 0.73 -13.36
CA SER A 120 16.86 0.77 -14.59
C SER A 120 16.34 -0.16 -15.69
N SER A 121 15.01 -0.27 -15.82
CA SER A 121 14.36 -1.21 -16.73
C SER A 121 13.02 -0.69 -17.22
N CYS A 122 12.61 -1.08 -18.42
CA CYS A 122 11.24 -0.91 -18.88
C CYS A 122 10.37 -1.99 -18.24
N ILE A 123 9.27 -1.58 -17.62
CA ILE A 123 8.33 -2.47 -16.95
C ILE A 123 7.06 -2.58 -17.79
N SER A 124 6.59 -3.80 -18.03
CA SER A 124 5.35 -4.09 -18.74
C SER A 124 4.13 -3.78 -17.87
N ARG A 125 3.09 -3.17 -18.48
CA ARG A 125 1.89 -2.66 -17.78
C ARG A 125 2.26 -1.92 -16.49
N TYR A 126 3.12 -0.92 -16.64
CA TYR A 126 3.68 -0.16 -15.51
C TYR A 126 2.57 0.55 -14.76
N ASP A 127 2.58 0.40 -13.44
CA ASP A 127 1.70 1.12 -12.54
C ASP A 127 2.46 2.23 -11.81
N HIS A 128 3.40 1.87 -10.94
CA HIS A 128 4.26 2.85 -10.26
C HIS A 128 5.56 2.21 -9.76
N HIS A 129 6.47 3.02 -9.24
CA HIS A 129 7.59 2.54 -8.43
C HIS A 129 7.22 2.77 -6.97
N CYS A 130 7.12 1.69 -6.20
CA CYS A 130 6.77 1.77 -4.79
C CYS A 130 8.07 1.88 -3.98
N PHE A 131 8.33 3.06 -3.41
CA PHE A 131 9.53 3.29 -2.60
C PHE A 131 9.57 2.41 -1.36
N LEU A 132 8.41 2.16 -0.74
CA LEU A 132 8.28 1.25 0.40
C LEU A 132 8.73 -0.17 0.05
N LEU A 133 8.27 -0.71 -1.06
CA LEU A 133 8.64 -2.06 -1.48
C LEU A 133 10.01 -2.11 -2.17
N ASN A 134 10.60 -0.94 -2.45
CA ASN A 134 11.81 -0.79 -3.27
C ASN A 134 11.72 -1.60 -4.58
N ASN A 135 10.53 -1.65 -5.18
CA ASN A 135 10.25 -2.42 -6.38
C ASN A 135 9.20 -1.69 -7.23
N CYS A 136 9.20 -1.97 -8.53
CA CYS A 136 8.10 -1.54 -9.37
C CYS A 136 6.85 -2.37 -9.11
N ILE A 137 5.70 -1.74 -9.27
CA ILE A 137 4.42 -2.42 -9.45
C ILE A 137 4.10 -2.37 -10.93
N GLY A 138 3.93 -3.55 -11.52
CA GLY A 138 3.64 -3.74 -12.93
C GLY A 138 2.76 -4.96 -13.16
N GLY A 139 2.63 -5.37 -14.41
CA GLY A 139 1.67 -6.42 -14.75
C GLY A 139 1.97 -7.79 -14.11
N TYR A 140 3.22 -8.10 -13.77
CA TYR A 140 3.57 -9.44 -13.26
C TYR A 140 3.45 -9.58 -11.74
N ASN A 141 3.31 -8.45 -11.02
CA ASN A 141 3.23 -8.44 -9.57
C ASN A 141 2.12 -7.58 -8.96
N ASN A 142 1.25 -6.99 -9.78
CA ASN A 142 0.05 -6.29 -9.34
C ASN A 142 -0.75 -7.07 -8.28
N MET A 143 -0.91 -8.39 -8.43
CA MET A 143 -1.65 -9.21 -7.47
C MET A 143 -0.94 -9.32 -6.12
N TYR A 144 0.39 -9.43 -6.10
CA TYR A 144 1.14 -9.40 -4.84
C TYR A 144 0.99 -8.05 -4.15
N TYR A 145 0.94 -6.96 -4.92
CA TYR A 145 0.70 -5.62 -4.39
C TYR A 145 -0.71 -5.47 -3.80
N LEU A 146 -1.74 -5.99 -4.47
CA LEU A 146 -3.11 -5.96 -3.97
C LEU A 146 -3.26 -6.81 -2.69
N VAL A 147 -2.62 -7.97 -2.63
CA VAL A 147 -2.59 -8.79 -1.40
C VAL A 147 -1.86 -8.05 -0.27
N PHE A 148 -0.71 -7.43 -0.56
CA PHE A 148 0.02 -6.61 0.41
C PHE A 148 -0.85 -5.47 0.97
N LEU A 149 -1.52 -4.70 0.11
CA LEU A 149 -2.43 -3.62 0.55
C LEU A 149 -3.60 -4.17 1.38
N HIS A 150 -4.22 -5.26 0.93
CA HIS A 150 -5.35 -5.86 1.63
C HIS A 150 -4.95 -6.38 3.02
N MET A 151 -3.78 -7.01 3.14
CA MET A 151 -3.26 -7.43 4.45
C MET A 151 -3.03 -6.25 5.39
N HIS A 152 -2.55 -5.10 4.88
CA HIS A 152 -2.36 -3.90 5.70
C HIS A 152 -3.68 -3.24 6.12
N ILE A 153 -4.72 -3.33 5.30
CA ILE A 153 -6.08 -2.93 5.68
C ILE A 153 -6.57 -3.81 6.84
N ILE A 154 -6.38 -5.12 6.77
CA ILE A 154 -6.77 -6.04 7.86
C ILE A 154 -5.98 -5.73 9.15
N ILE A 155 -4.66 -5.52 9.06
CA ILE A 155 -3.81 -5.17 10.20
C ILE A 155 -4.27 -3.87 10.86
N THR A 156 -4.49 -2.82 10.08
CA THR A 156 -4.90 -1.51 10.60
C THR A 156 -6.33 -1.51 11.14
N PHE A 157 -7.25 -2.26 10.52
CA PHE A 157 -8.59 -2.48 11.04
C PHE A 157 -8.56 -3.19 12.40
N TYR A 158 -7.82 -4.31 12.48
CA TYR A 158 -7.70 -5.09 13.71
C TYR A 158 -7.06 -4.27 14.84
N SER A 159 -5.98 -3.55 14.53
CA SER A 159 -5.33 -2.62 15.45
C SER A 159 -6.34 -1.60 15.98
N THR A 160 -7.06 -0.92 15.07
CA THR A 160 -8.06 0.09 15.44
C THR A 160 -9.15 -0.49 16.33
N TYR A 161 -9.67 -1.68 16.00
CA TYR A 161 -10.71 -2.34 16.75
C TYR A 161 -10.27 -2.70 18.17
N ILE A 162 -9.11 -3.35 18.32
CA ILE A 162 -8.62 -3.80 19.62
C ILE A 162 -8.18 -2.62 20.49
N THR A 163 -7.51 -1.61 19.93
CA THR A 163 -7.15 -0.43 20.71
C THR A 163 -8.39 0.39 21.09
N PHE A 164 -9.38 0.52 20.20
CA PHE A 164 -10.66 1.14 20.54
C PHE A 164 -11.37 0.41 21.68
N LEU A 165 -11.48 -0.92 21.58
CA LEU A 165 -12.08 -1.74 22.63
C LEU A 165 -11.36 -1.53 23.96
N THR A 166 -10.02 -1.48 23.96
CA THR A 166 -9.22 -1.23 25.15
C THR A 166 -9.50 0.12 25.78
N LEU A 167 -9.45 1.20 25.00
CA LEU A 167 -9.73 2.56 25.48
C LEU A 167 -11.16 2.68 26.00
N TYR A 168 -12.13 2.09 25.29
CA TYR A 168 -13.52 2.02 25.73
C TYR A 168 -13.69 1.26 27.04
N SER A 169 -12.96 0.15 27.22
CA SER A 169 -12.98 -0.64 28.46
C SER A 169 -12.49 0.19 29.65
N ILE A 170 -11.39 0.93 29.49
CA ILE A 170 -10.88 1.82 30.55
C ILE A 170 -11.95 2.85 30.93
N ILE A 171 -12.60 3.49 29.95
CA ILE A 171 -13.66 4.48 30.22
C ILE A 171 -14.79 3.89 31.06
N ILE A 172 -15.25 2.69 30.71
CA ILE A 172 -16.41 2.05 31.34
C ILE A 172 -16.07 1.47 32.72
N TYR A 173 -15.03 0.65 32.82
CA TYR A 173 -14.71 -0.07 34.06
C TYR A 173 -14.09 0.82 35.14
N GLU A 174 -13.51 1.96 34.75
CA GLU A 174 -12.97 2.93 35.71
C GLU A 174 -13.94 4.11 35.94
N HIS A 175 -15.16 4.01 35.40
CA HIS A 175 -16.21 5.02 35.57
C HIS A 175 -15.73 6.45 35.27
N LEU A 176 -14.92 6.62 34.22
CA LEU A 176 -14.25 7.90 33.92
C LEU A 176 -15.22 9.06 33.63
N LEU A 177 -16.47 8.75 33.26
CA LEU A 177 -17.53 9.74 33.05
C LEU A 177 -18.05 10.35 34.36
N GLU A 178 -17.84 9.66 35.49
CA GLU A 178 -18.28 10.05 36.83
C GLU A 178 -17.10 10.36 37.76
N ALA A 179 -15.88 10.11 37.31
CA ALA A 179 -14.66 10.28 38.09
C ALA A 179 -14.30 11.74 38.33
N THR A 180 -13.73 12.02 39.51
CA THR A 180 -13.03 13.28 39.80
C THR A 180 -11.55 13.12 39.48
N PHE A 181 -11.00 14.07 38.71
CA PHE A 181 -9.60 14.07 38.32
C PHE A 181 -8.83 15.02 39.24
N ILE A 182 -7.65 14.60 39.68
CA ILE A 182 -6.79 15.39 40.57
C ILE A 182 -5.42 15.50 39.90
N ASN A 183 -4.85 16.70 39.91
CA ASN A 183 -3.48 16.92 39.48
C ASN A 183 -2.51 16.41 40.56
N GLU A 184 -1.61 15.50 40.17
CA GLU A 184 -0.66 14.84 41.07
C GLU A 184 0.36 15.81 41.70
N GLU A 185 0.70 16.91 41.01
CA GLU A 185 1.74 17.85 41.47
C GLU A 185 1.25 18.82 42.55
N ASN A 186 0.01 19.32 42.42
CA ASN A 186 -0.52 20.39 43.27
C ASN A 186 -1.84 20.03 43.98
N ASN A 187 -2.34 18.80 43.81
CA ASN A 187 -3.61 18.30 44.35
C ASN A 187 -4.85 19.12 43.96
N GLU A 188 -4.77 19.89 42.86
CA GLU A 188 -5.91 20.63 42.36
C GLU A 188 -6.92 19.70 41.68
N ILE A 189 -8.20 19.93 41.96
CA ILE A 189 -9.29 19.21 41.30
C ILE A 189 -9.40 19.73 39.87
N ILE A 190 -9.19 18.84 38.90
CA ILE A 190 -9.34 19.13 37.49
C ILE A 190 -10.82 18.97 37.13
N PRO A 191 -11.46 19.98 36.52
CA PRO A 191 -12.86 19.87 36.13
C PRO A 191 -13.04 18.76 35.08
N PHE A 192 -14.17 18.07 35.18
CA PHE A 192 -14.57 17.08 34.20
C PHE A 192 -14.68 17.70 32.80
N SER A 193 -14.03 17.08 31.82
CA SER A 193 -14.22 17.37 30.40
C SER A 193 -13.81 16.17 29.54
N TYR A 194 -14.30 16.09 28.30
CA TYR A 194 -13.84 15.06 27.35
C TYR A 194 -12.32 15.15 27.09
N LEU A 195 -11.75 16.36 27.13
CA LEU A 195 -10.32 16.55 27.00
C LEU A 195 -9.56 15.98 28.20
N THR A 196 -10.11 16.10 29.41
CA THR A 196 -9.55 15.48 30.64
C THR A 196 -9.48 13.97 30.50
N ILE A 197 -10.53 13.33 29.98
CA ILE A 197 -10.54 11.87 29.71
C ILE A 197 -9.49 11.52 28.65
N VAL A 198 -9.41 12.27 27.55
CA VAL A 198 -8.40 12.02 26.49
C VAL A 198 -6.99 12.11 27.06
N ASN A 199 -6.69 13.14 27.86
CA ASN A 199 -5.40 13.31 28.51
C ASN A 199 -5.10 12.17 29.49
N TYR A 200 -6.11 11.75 30.27
CA TYR A 200 -5.98 10.60 31.18
C TYR A 200 -5.64 9.31 30.43
N LEU A 201 -6.38 9.00 29.34
CA LEU A 201 -6.12 7.82 28.52
C LEU A 201 -4.72 7.86 27.89
N PHE A 202 -4.29 9.02 27.40
CA PHE A 202 -2.96 9.19 26.86
C PHE A 202 -1.87 9.01 27.93
N TYR A 203 -2.06 9.57 29.13
CA TYR A 203 -1.13 9.39 30.25
C TYR A 203 -1.03 7.91 30.68
N LYS A 204 -2.19 7.25 30.80
CA LYS A 204 -2.29 5.87 31.29
C LYS A 204 -1.80 4.81 30.31
N CYS A 205 -2.11 4.96 29.02
CA CYS A 205 -1.82 3.97 27.99
C CYS A 205 -1.37 4.64 26.68
N SER A 206 -0.31 5.44 26.75
CA SER A 206 0.17 6.27 25.64
C SER A 206 0.44 5.48 24.36
N GLY A 207 0.91 4.22 24.46
CA GLY A 207 1.16 3.37 23.30
C GLY A 207 -0.13 2.92 22.63
N THR A 208 -1.05 2.33 23.38
CA THR A 208 -2.40 1.94 22.89
C THR A 208 -3.16 3.13 22.32
N PHE A 209 -3.13 4.30 22.98
CA PHE A 209 -3.78 5.51 22.49
C PHE A 209 -3.17 6.00 21.18
N SER A 210 -1.83 6.12 21.12
CA SER A 210 -1.13 6.56 19.90
C SER A 210 -1.37 5.59 18.74
N LEU A 211 -1.35 4.29 19.01
CA LEU A 211 -1.60 3.26 18.02
C LEU A 211 -3.03 3.34 17.47
N PHE A 212 -4.04 3.59 18.32
CA PHE A 212 -5.42 3.80 17.87
C PHE A 212 -5.52 4.93 16.85
N ILE A 213 -4.93 6.09 17.17
CA ILE A 213 -4.96 7.26 16.30
C ILE A 213 -4.26 6.97 14.96
N ILE A 214 -3.06 6.39 14.98
CA ILE A 214 -2.34 6.12 13.73
C ILE A 214 -3.05 5.03 12.92
N SER A 215 -3.58 3.99 13.56
CA SER A 215 -4.23 2.88 12.87
C SER A 215 -5.57 3.28 12.25
N ILE A 216 -6.37 4.16 12.88
CA ILE A 216 -7.65 4.59 12.31
C ILE A 216 -7.44 5.44 11.05
N PHE A 217 -6.51 6.39 11.07
CA PHE A 217 -6.18 7.19 9.89
C PHE A 217 -5.58 6.32 8.79
N SER A 218 -4.69 5.39 9.14
CA SER A 218 -4.08 4.46 8.19
C SER A 218 -5.12 3.54 7.55
N PHE A 219 -6.08 3.03 8.33
CA PHE A 219 -7.16 2.17 7.83
C PHE A 219 -7.98 2.89 6.76
N PHE A 220 -8.49 4.09 7.06
CA PHE A 220 -9.30 4.84 6.10
C PHE A 220 -8.50 5.21 4.85
N PHE A 221 -7.27 5.69 5.00
CA PHE A 221 -6.40 6.02 3.88
C PHE A 221 -6.18 4.80 2.96
N LEU A 222 -5.77 3.67 3.53
CA LEU A 222 -5.49 2.44 2.78
C LEU A 222 -6.76 1.86 2.16
N PHE A 223 -7.88 1.89 2.88
CA PHE A 223 -9.17 1.39 2.39
C PHE A 223 -9.65 2.16 1.17
N PHE A 224 -9.69 3.50 1.24
CA PHE A 224 -10.10 4.32 0.10
C PHE A 224 -9.11 4.23 -1.06
N TYR A 225 -7.81 4.17 -0.78
CA TYR A 225 -6.80 3.97 -1.80
C TYR A 225 -6.97 2.61 -2.51
N PHE A 226 -7.23 1.54 -1.77
CA PHE A 226 -7.50 0.21 -2.32
C PHE A 226 -8.79 0.18 -3.16
N LEU A 227 -9.88 0.79 -2.67
CA LEU A 227 -11.11 0.93 -3.44
C LEU A 227 -10.88 1.68 -4.75
N ASN A 228 -10.09 2.76 -4.73
CA ASN A 228 -9.74 3.50 -5.93
C ASN A 228 -8.98 2.63 -6.95
N ILE A 229 -7.96 1.89 -6.50
CA ILE A 229 -7.20 0.98 -7.38
C ILE A 229 -8.11 -0.09 -7.96
N ILE A 230 -8.91 -0.74 -7.14
CA ILE A 230 -9.81 -1.82 -7.57
C ILE A 230 -10.86 -1.28 -8.54
N TYR A 231 -11.44 -0.11 -8.28
CA TYR A 231 -12.40 0.52 -9.17
C TYR A 231 -11.81 0.70 -10.58
N PHE A 232 -10.70 1.43 -10.71
CA PHE A 232 -10.09 1.69 -12.03
C PHE A 232 -9.55 0.43 -12.70
N SER A 233 -9.03 -0.52 -11.91
CA SER A 233 -8.51 -1.79 -12.45
C SER A 233 -9.60 -2.70 -12.99
N LEU A 234 -10.74 -2.81 -12.29
CA LEU A 234 -11.81 -3.74 -12.64
C LEU A 234 -12.81 -3.14 -13.63
N PHE A 235 -13.17 -1.86 -13.48
CA PHE A 235 -14.19 -1.24 -14.31
C PHE A 235 -13.61 -0.60 -15.57
N ASN A 236 -12.39 -0.05 -15.52
CA ASN A 236 -11.79 0.66 -16.66
C ASN A 236 -10.54 -0.02 -17.24
N ASN A 237 -9.95 -0.99 -16.53
CA ASN A 237 -8.66 -1.61 -16.89
C ASN A 237 -7.50 -0.60 -17.02
N ILE A 238 -7.47 0.40 -16.13
CA ILE A 238 -6.50 1.50 -16.15
C ILE A 238 -5.50 1.33 -14.99
N THR A 239 -4.19 1.50 -15.24
CA THR A 239 -3.19 1.62 -14.18
C THR A 239 -3.15 3.04 -13.61
N GLN A 240 -2.65 3.24 -12.39
CA GLN A 240 -2.51 4.56 -11.77
C GLN A 240 -1.61 5.50 -12.58
N ASN A 241 -0.57 4.97 -13.23
CA ASN A 241 0.24 5.77 -14.16
C ASN A 241 -0.53 6.20 -15.41
N GLU A 242 -1.39 5.34 -15.94
CA GLU A 242 -2.29 5.69 -17.05
C GLU A 242 -3.31 6.74 -16.61
N LEU A 243 -3.99 6.52 -15.48
CA LEU A 243 -4.95 7.45 -14.88
C LEU A 243 -4.36 8.85 -14.69
N THR A 244 -3.15 8.93 -14.13
CA THR A 244 -2.46 10.20 -13.92
C THR A 244 -2.16 10.92 -15.24
N LYS A 245 -1.81 10.18 -16.29
CA LYS A 245 -1.56 10.76 -17.61
C LYS A 245 -2.84 11.24 -18.29
N TYR A 246 -3.90 10.42 -18.28
CA TYR A 246 -5.18 10.80 -18.86
C TYR A 246 -5.73 12.06 -18.19
N ARG A 247 -5.78 12.11 -16.85
CA ARG A 247 -6.22 13.31 -16.11
C ARG A 247 -5.44 14.57 -16.48
N LYS A 248 -4.12 14.44 -16.65
CA LYS A 248 -3.27 15.57 -17.05
C LYS A 248 -3.61 16.06 -18.46
N LEU A 249 -3.88 15.14 -19.38
CA LEU A 249 -4.27 15.50 -20.74
C LEU A 249 -5.70 16.08 -20.76
N GLU A 250 -6.63 15.54 -19.97
CA GLU A 250 -8.01 16.05 -19.89
C GLU A 250 -8.05 17.50 -19.43
N ASN A 251 -7.24 17.84 -18.41
CA ASN A 251 -7.09 19.22 -17.94
C ASN A 251 -6.55 20.18 -19.00
N ASN A 252 -5.79 19.68 -19.98
CA ASN A 252 -5.13 20.51 -20.98
C ASN A 252 -5.87 20.55 -22.33
N SER A 253 -6.63 19.51 -22.67
CA SER A 253 -7.13 19.26 -24.03
C SER A 253 -8.60 18.86 -24.09
N GLY A 254 -9.32 18.86 -22.96
CA GLY A 254 -10.72 18.47 -22.90
C GLY A 254 -10.91 16.96 -22.79
N GLN A 255 -12.13 16.47 -23.03
CA GLN A 255 -12.49 15.07 -22.79
C GLN A 255 -11.70 14.09 -23.68
N ILE A 256 -11.19 13.01 -23.09
CA ILE A 256 -10.38 12.00 -23.78
C ILE A 256 -11.01 10.61 -23.62
N ASN A 257 -10.92 9.79 -24.66
CA ASN A 257 -11.35 8.40 -24.58
C ASN A 257 -10.38 7.58 -23.70
N THR A 258 -10.82 7.24 -22.49
CA THR A 258 -10.07 6.41 -21.54
C THR A 258 -10.48 4.93 -21.57
N GLU A 259 -11.44 4.55 -22.42
CA GLU A 259 -12.01 3.20 -22.47
C GLU A 259 -11.25 2.24 -23.39
N PHE A 260 -10.20 2.70 -24.08
CA PHE A 260 -9.48 1.93 -25.10
C PHE A 260 -9.03 0.53 -24.61
N TYR A 261 -8.55 0.42 -23.37
CA TYR A 261 -8.11 -0.85 -22.79
C TYR A 261 -9.21 -1.58 -22.00
N ASN A 262 -10.39 -1.00 -21.86
CA ASN A 262 -11.52 -1.60 -21.16
C ASN A 262 -12.11 -2.74 -21.99
N LYS A 263 -12.17 -3.95 -21.42
CA LYS A 263 -12.71 -5.15 -22.07
C LYS A 263 -14.05 -5.60 -21.47
N GLY A 264 -14.59 -4.81 -20.54
CA GLY A 264 -15.71 -5.18 -19.69
C GLY A 264 -15.27 -5.95 -18.43
N PHE A 265 -16.05 -5.84 -17.36
CA PHE A 265 -15.70 -6.25 -16.00
C PHE A 265 -15.06 -7.65 -15.91
N ILE A 266 -15.71 -8.69 -16.46
CA ILE A 266 -15.21 -10.08 -16.37
C ILE A 266 -13.84 -10.23 -17.05
N LYS A 267 -13.63 -9.60 -18.22
CA LYS A 267 -12.37 -9.68 -18.95
C LYS A 267 -11.28 -8.86 -18.25
N ASN A 268 -11.62 -7.72 -17.67
CA ASN A 268 -10.70 -6.90 -16.87
C ASN A 268 -10.23 -7.64 -15.62
N VAL A 269 -11.14 -8.32 -14.91
CA VAL A 269 -10.81 -9.19 -13.76
C VAL A 269 -9.83 -10.28 -14.19
N LYS A 270 -10.12 -10.99 -15.30
CA LYS A 270 -9.22 -12.04 -15.82
C LYS A 270 -7.86 -11.48 -16.23
N ASP A 271 -7.83 -10.31 -16.86
CA ASP A 271 -6.60 -9.60 -17.23
C ASP A 271 -5.81 -9.15 -16.00
N LEU A 272 -6.44 -8.83 -14.89
CA LEU A 272 -5.78 -8.46 -13.63
C LEU A 272 -5.18 -9.68 -12.93
N LEU A 273 -5.99 -10.73 -12.74
CA LEU A 273 -5.62 -11.94 -12.00
C LEU A 273 -4.59 -12.79 -12.73
N PHE A 274 -4.70 -12.90 -14.06
CA PHE A 274 -3.92 -13.86 -14.85
C PHE A 274 -2.98 -13.21 -15.85
N TYR A 275 -2.65 -11.92 -15.70
CA TYR A 275 -1.81 -11.17 -16.65
C TYR A 275 -0.51 -11.92 -17.03
N LYS A 276 0.30 -12.31 -16.04
CA LYS A 276 1.56 -13.04 -16.25
C LYS A 276 1.36 -14.36 -16.99
N LYS A 277 0.29 -15.09 -16.67
CA LYS A 277 -0.06 -16.35 -17.34
C LYS A 277 -0.53 -16.10 -18.78
N ASN A 278 -1.33 -15.06 -19.01
CA ASN A 278 -1.84 -14.68 -20.32
C ASN A 278 -0.70 -14.29 -21.27
N ILE A 279 0.28 -13.52 -20.80
CA ILE A 279 1.47 -13.20 -21.60
C ILE A 279 2.30 -14.44 -21.87
N LYS A 280 2.59 -15.28 -20.86
CA LYS A 280 3.33 -16.54 -21.10
C LYS A 280 2.64 -17.44 -22.12
N ASN A 281 1.32 -17.52 -22.09
CA ASN A 281 0.53 -18.32 -23.05
C ASN A 281 0.53 -17.70 -24.45
N PHE A 282 0.41 -16.38 -24.55
CA PHE A 282 0.54 -15.65 -25.83
C PHE A 282 1.92 -15.90 -26.44
N ILE A 283 2.97 -15.86 -25.61
CA ILE A 283 4.35 -16.12 -26.00
C ILE A 283 4.55 -17.55 -26.53
N LYS A 284 3.87 -18.54 -25.93
CA LYS A 284 3.95 -19.95 -26.34
C LYS A 284 3.17 -20.26 -27.62
N LYS A 285 2.01 -19.63 -27.86
CA LYS A 285 1.20 -19.86 -29.06
C LYS A 285 1.82 -19.35 -30.36
N LYS A 286 2.84 -18.48 -30.26
CA LYS A 286 3.58 -17.91 -31.40
C LYS A 286 4.94 -18.58 -31.64
N LEU A 287 5.27 -19.63 -30.88
CA LEU A 287 6.42 -20.52 -31.14
C LEU A 287 5.89 -21.79 -31.82
#